data_AF-A0A933GES5-F1
#
_entry.id   AF-A0A933GES5-F1
#
_cell.length_a   1.000
_cell.length_b   1.000
_cell.length_c   1.000
_cell.angle_alpha   90.00
_cell.angle_beta   90.00
_cell.angle_gamma   90.00
#
_symmetry.space_group_name_H-M   'P 1'
#
loop_
_entity.id
_entity.type
_entity.pdbx_description
1 polymer ?
#
loop_
_entity_poly.entity_id
_entity_poly.type
_entity_poly.pdbx_seq_one_letter_code
_entity_poly.pdbx_strand_id
1 'polypeptide(L)'
;MNWREMIRLTGLLVIALLMLLSASAVAETTNHSGTILALNKEAGTIVLGEMGPWRVKGGVTLITERTIAVTSATVFKQVKRAPGAGPTGWVGEFVETGLGAWELKKGDFVTVQVRQEGQRLTALSVAVVAPGAP
;
A
#
# COMPACT_ATOMS: atom_id res chain seq x y z
N MET A 1 30.37 10.26 -46.72
CA MET A 1 29.99 9.27 -45.70
C MET A 1 29.46 8.04 -46.41
N ASN A 2 30.05 6.88 -46.14
CA ASN A 2 29.82 5.69 -46.95
C ASN A 2 28.56 4.98 -46.42
N TRP A 3 27.77 4.35 -47.28
CA TRP A 3 26.50 3.68 -46.90
C TRP A 3 26.60 2.78 -45.64
N ARG A 4 27.76 2.11 -45.47
CA ARG A 4 28.06 1.26 -44.30
C ARG A 4 28.25 2.06 -42.99
N GLU A 5 28.78 3.27 -43.05
CA GLU A 5 28.93 4.17 -41.89
C GLU A 5 27.59 4.82 -41.52
N MET A 6 26.78 5.16 -42.52
CA MET A 6 25.41 5.63 -42.31
C MET A 6 24.53 4.59 -41.60
N ILE A 7 24.62 3.31 -41.99
CA ILE A 7 23.91 2.21 -41.32
C ILE A 7 24.42 2.02 -39.87
N ARG A 8 25.72 2.14 -39.65
CA ARG A 8 26.31 2.02 -38.30
C ARG A 8 25.88 3.15 -37.38
N LEU A 9 25.89 4.39 -37.87
CA LEU A 9 25.51 5.57 -37.10
C LEU A 9 24.01 5.59 -36.79
N THR A 10 23.16 5.24 -37.77
CA THR A 10 21.71 5.10 -37.53
C THR A 10 21.40 3.94 -36.59
N GLY A 11 22.09 2.80 -36.73
CA GLY A 11 21.95 1.67 -35.81
C GLY A 11 22.31 2.02 -34.36
N LEU A 12 23.42 2.73 -34.14
CA LEU A 12 23.83 3.19 -32.81
C LEU A 12 22.86 4.21 -32.23
N LEU A 13 22.32 5.12 -33.06
CA LEU A 13 21.33 6.10 -32.62
C LEU A 13 20.02 5.45 -32.19
N VAL A 14 19.56 4.43 -32.93
CA VAL A 14 18.34 3.66 -32.59
C VAL A 14 18.55 2.87 -31.29
N ILE A 15 19.73 2.25 -31.10
CA ILE A 15 20.05 1.55 -29.85
C ILE A 15 20.09 2.51 -28.66
N ALA A 16 20.73 3.68 -28.81
CA ALA A 16 20.78 4.70 -27.77
C ALA A 16 19.38 5.24 -27.43
N LEU A 17 18.52 5.42 -28.43
CA LEU A 17 17.13 5.84 -28.24
C LEU A 17 16.29 4.76 -27.54
N LEU A 18 16.51 3.49 -27.87
CA LEU A 18 15.85 2.35 -27.21
C LEU A 18 16.30 2.18 -25.75
N MET A 19 17.55 2.51 -25.40
CA MET A 19 18.02 2.50 -24.01
C MET A 19 17.39 3.62 -23.15
N LEU A 20 17.07 4.76 -23.75
CA LEU A 20 16.38 5.88 -23.07
C LEU A 20 14.88 5.59 -22.81
N LEU A 21 14.30 4.61 -23.49
CA LEU A 21 12.94 4.11 -23.29
C LEU A 21 12.81 3.09 -22.15
N SER A 22 13.86 2.91 -21.33
CA SER A 22 13.83 2.12 -20.09
C SER A 22 12.81 2.75 -19.15
N ALA A 23 11.57 2.28 -19.28
CA ALA A 23 10.39 2.81 -18.64
C ALA A 23 10.66 3.02 -17.15
N SER A 24 10.42 4.24 -16.69
CA SER A 24 10.13 4.50 -15.29
C SER A 24 8.89 3.67 -14.94
N ALA A 25 9.10 2.44 -14.47
CA ALA A 25 8.05 1.63 -13.90
C ALA A 25 7.53 2.40 -12.69
N VAL A 26 6.42 3.10 -12.89
CA VAL A 26 5.71 3.75 -11.79
C VAL A 26 5.28 2.61 -10.89
N ALA A 27 5.90 2.53 -9.72
CA ALA A 27 5.56 1.49 -8.75
C ALA A 27 4.06 1.62 -8.44
N GLU A 28 3.31 0.57 -8.75
CA GLU A 28 1.87 0.58 -8.58
C GLU A 28 1.54 0.81 -7.11
N THR A 29 0.62 1.74 -6.87
CA THR A 29 0.10 2.02 -5.54
C THR A 29 -1.29 1.41 -5.45
N THR A 30 -1.47 0.52 -4.48
CA THR A 30 -2.73 -0.22 -4.28
C THR A 30 -3.17 -0.10 -2.84
N ASN A 31 -4.47 -0.25 -2.60
CA ASN A 31 -5.05 -0.28 -1.26
C ASN A 31 -5.43 -1.70 -0.89
N HIS A 32 -5.03 -2.12 0.31
CA HIS A 32 -5.42 -3.38 0.92
C HIS A 32 -6.17 -3.10 2.22
N SER A 33 -7.37 -3.67 2.36
CA SER A 33 -8.19 -3.51 3.56
C SER A 33 -8.43 -4.85 4.22
N GLY A 34 -8.22 -4.91 5.52
CA GLY A 34 -8.29 -6.17 6.26
C GLY A 34 -7.96 -6.02 7.73
N THR A 35 -7.78 -7.15 8.39
CA THR A 35 -7.49 -7.22 9.82
C THR A 35 -6.01 -7.51 10.04
N ILE A 36 -5.37 -6.82 10.98
CA ILE A 36 -3.99 -7.14 11.38
C ILE A 36 -3.97 -8.50 12.09
N LEU A 37 -3.27 -9.47 11.51
CA LEU A 37 -3.09 -10.82 12.06
C LEU A 37 -1.86 -10.91 12.96
N ALA A 38 -0.79 -10.18 12.61
CA ALA A 38 0.45 -10.14 13.35
C ALA A 38 1.21 -8.82 13.12
N LEU A 39 2.03 -8.44 14.09
CA LEU A 39 2.98 -7.33 14.00
C LEU A 39 4.36 -7.84 14.40
N ASN A 40 5.39 -7.46 13.64
CA ASN A 40 6.78 -7.72 13.99
C ASN A 40 7.55 -6.39 13.93
N LYS A 41 7.75 -5.80 15.11
CA LYS A 41 8.44 -4.52 15.26
C LYS A 41 9.93 -4.59 14.91
N GLU A 42 10.58 -5.70 15.23
CA GLU A 42 12.01 -5.90 14.97
C GLU A 42 12.28 -6.04 13.46
N ALA A 43 11.43 -6.78 12.75
CA ALA A 43 11.51 -6.94 11.31
C ALA A 43 10.90 -5.77 10.52
N GLY A 44 10.19 -4.85 11.18
CA GLY A 44 9.49 -3.75 10.53
C GLY A 44 8.37 -4.24 9.62
N THR A 45 7.57 -5.22 10.03
CA THR A 45 6.50 -5.78 9.20
C THR A 45 5.18 -5.93 9.94
N ILE A 46 4.09 -5.90 9.18
CA ILE A 46 2.75 -6.31 9.60
C ILE A 46 2.25 -7.41 8.69
N VAL A 47 1.42 -8.31 9.22
CA VAL A 47 0.68 -9.30 8.44
C VAL A 47 -0.79 -8.89 8.42
N LEU A 48 -1.28 -8.54 7.24
CA LEU A 48 -2.67 -8.17 6.99
C LEU A 48 -3.43 -9.38 6.45
N GLY A 49 -4.53 -9.73 7.09
CA GLY A 49 -5.50 -10.69 6.59
C GLY A 49 -6.61 -9.96 5.83
N GLU A 50 -6.64 -10.11 4.50
CA GLU A 50 -7.67 -9.52 3.65
C GLU A 50 -8.60 -10.59 3.07
N MET A 51 -9.84 -10.19 2.78
CA MET A 51 -10.74 -10.99 1.95
C MET A 51 -10.29 -10.81 0.50
N GLY A 52 -9.50 -11.76 -0.01
CA GLY A 52 -9.05 -11.77 -1.40
C GLY A 52 -10.19 -12.13 -2.36
N PRO A 53 -9.87 -12.40 -3.65
CA PRO A 53 -10.83 -12.95 -4.61
C PRO A 53 -11.57 -14.14 -3.98
N TRP A 54 -12.89 -14.16 -4.10
CA TRP A 54 -13.74 -15.13 -3.41
C TRP A 54 -13.28 -16.56 -3.69
N ARG A 55 -12.71 -17.20 -2.65
CA ARG A 55 -12.24 -18.58 -2.69
C ARG A 55 -12.73 -19.27 -1.42
N VAL A 56 -13.38 -20.42 -1.60
CA VAL A 56 -13.92 -21.22 -0.52
C VAL A 56 -13.13 -22.53 -0.43
N LYS A 57 -12.71 -22.90 0.78
CA LYS A 57 -12.11 -24.21 1.06
C LYS A 57 -12.83 -24.81 2.26
N GLY A 58 -13.44 -25.97 2.09
CA GLY A 58 -14.17 -26.64 3.17
C GLY A 58 -15.34 -25.81 3.75
N GLY A 59 -16.00 -24.98 2.92
CA GLY A 59 -17.12 -24.13 3.35
C GLY A 59 -16.71 -22.81 4.03
N VAL A 60 -15.41 -22.53 4.17
CA VAL A 60 -14.90 -21.30 4.79
C VAL A 60 -14.25 -20.41 3.72
N THR A 61 -14.49 -19.10 3.80
CA THR A 61 -13.82 -18.10 2.95
C THR A 61 -12.34 -18.04 3.30
N LEU A 62 -11.47 -18.18 2.30
CA LEU A 62 -10.03 -18.10 2.50
C LEU A 62 -9.60 -16.65 2.73
N ILE A 63 -8.91 -16.41 3.84
CA ILE A 63 -8.20 -15.15 4.10
C ILE A 63 -6.88 -15.17 3.33
N THR A 64 -6.60 -14.08 2.61
CA THR A 64 -5.30 -13.87 1.98
C THR A 64 -4.41 -13.12 2.95
N GLU A 65 -3.26 -13.71 3.28
CA GLU A 65 -2.26 -13.05 4.12
C GLU A 65 -1.29 -12.22 3.27
N ARG A 66 -1.09 -10.97 3.67
CA ARG A 66 -0.12 -10.04 3.06
C ARG A 66 0.88 -9.64 4.11
N THR A 67 2.15 -9.97 3.89
CA THR A 67 3.24 -9.38 4.68
C THR A 67 3.63 -8.05 4.07
N ILE A 68 3.52 -6.98 4.84
CA ILE A 68 3.74 -5.61 4.39
C ILE A 68 4.88 -5.01 5.22
N ALA A 69 5.88 -4.45 4.54
CA ALA A 69 6.97 -3.73 5.19
C ALA A 69 6.50 -2.34 5.65
N VAL A 70 6.81 -2.02 6.89
CA VAL A 70 6.63 -0.70 7.51
C VAL A 70 7.99 -0.02 7.57
N THR A 71 8.04 1.25 7.18
CA THR A 71 9.26 2.05 7.22
C THR A 71 9.05 3.32 8.04
N SER A 72 10.12 4.05 8.32
CA SER A 72 10.01 5.38 8.95
C SER A 72 9.24 6.40 8.10
N ALA A 73 9.08 6.15 6.80
CA ALA A 73 8.29 6.98 5.91
C ALA A 73 6.79 6.64 5.90
N THR A 74 6.39 5.53 6.53
CA THR A 74 4.99 5.12 6.57
C THR A 74 4.18 6.06 7.47
N VAL A 75 3.10 6.62 6.93
CA VAL A 75 2.20 7.53 7.66
C VAL A 75 1.10 6.73 8.35
N PHE A 76 0.90 6.95 9.64
CA PHE A 76 -0.12 6.25 10.43
C PHE A 76 -1.23 7.20 10.86
N LYS A 77 -2.47 6.76 10.66
CA LYS A 77 -3.66 7.53 10.96
C LYS A 77 -4.68 6.67 11.69
N GLN A 78 -5.36 7.27 12.64
CA GLN A 78 -6.59 6.74 13.21
C GLN A 78 -7.77 7.50 12.61
N VAL A 79 -8.75 6.76 12.12
CA VAL A 79 -10.00 7.26 11.57
C VAL A 79 -11.09 6.96 12.57
N LYS A 80 -11.75 8.00 13.09
CA LYS A 80 -12.84 7.86 14.07
C LYS A 80 -14.01 8.77 13.68
N ARG A 81 -15.22 8.40 14.08
CA ARG A 81 -16.36 9.32 13.98
C ARG A 81 -16.17 10.49 14.95
N ALA A 82 -16.45 11.70 14.48
CA ALA A 82 -16.58 12.85 15.33
C ALA A 82 -17.73 12.63 16.33
N PRO A 83 -17.56 12.98 17.62
CA PRO A 83 -18.61 12.85 18.63
C PRO A 83 -19.80 13.80 18.42
N GLY A 84 -19.71 14.71 17.44
CA GLY A 84 -20.74 15.67 17.07
C GLY A 84 -20.57 16.12 15.63
N ALA A 85 -20.85 17.40 15.36
CA ALA A 85 -20.51 18.00 14.08
C ALA A 85 -18.99 17.99 13.88
N GLY A 86 -18.53 17.42 12.77
CA GLY A 86 -17.13 17.45 12.38
C GLY A 86 -16.69 18.82 11.85
N PRO A 87 -15.44 18.94 11.37
CA PRO A 87 -14.90 20.19 10.84
C PRO A 87 -15.73 20.82 9.72
N THR A 88 -16.49 20.01 8.96
CA THR A 88 -17.38 20.50 7.90
C THR A 88 -18.80 20.81 8.38
N GLY A 89 -19.08 20.63 9.67
CA GLY A 89 -20.40 20.80 10.27
C GLY A 89 -21.29 19.54 10.21
N TRP A 90 -20.85 18.47 9.53
CA TRP A 90 -21.62 17.23 9.42
C TRP A 90 -21.53 16.37 10.69
N VAL A 91 -22.69 15.98 11.23
CA VAL A 91 -22.74 15.10 12.40
C VAL A 91 -22.28 13.69 12.02
N GLY A 92 -21.32 13.16 12.78
CA GLY A 92 -20.77 11.83 12.58
C GLY A 92 -19.73 11.74 11.44
N GLU A 93 -19.22 12.88 10.96
CA GLU A 93 -18.09 12.95 10.03
C GLU A 93 -16.89 12.13 10.55
N PHE A 94 -16.16 11.48 9.66
CA PHE A 94 -14.91 10.83 10.03
C PHE A 94 -13.78 11.86 10.11
N VAL A 95 -13.07 11.84 11.23
CA VAL A 95 -11.88 12.66 11.45
C VAL A 95 -10.65 11.77 11.53
N GLU A 96 -9.57 12.22 10.89
CA GLU A 96 -8.27 11.57 10.94
C GLU A 96 -7.40 12.22 12.02
N THR A 97 -6.78 11.42 12.87
CA THR A 97 -5.74 11.86 13.80
C THR A 97 -4.47 11.05 13.56
N GLY A 98 -3.31 11.65 13.81
CA GLY A 98 -2.04 10.92 13.77
C GLY A 98 -2.03 9.76 14.76
N LEU A 99 -1.41 8.65 14.37
CA LEU A 99 -1.22 7.47 15.21
C LEU A 99 0.28 7.12 15.22
N GLY A 100 0.80 6.58 16.32
CA GLY A 100 2.15 6.04 16.35
C GLY A 100 2.26 4.76 15.51
N ALA A 101 3.39 4.56 14.82
CA ALA A 101 3.60 3.41 13.92
C ALA A 101 3.33 2.03 14.54
N TRP A 102 3.57 1.91 15.85
CA TRP A 102 3.44 0.66 16.61
C TRP A 102 2.33 0.71 17.65
N GLU A 103 1.44 1.70 17.55
CA GLU A 103 0.20 1.72 18.36
C GLU A 103 -0.89 0.85 17.73
N LEU A 104 -0.65 0.36 16.51
CA LEU A 104 -1.41 -0.72 15.87
C LEU A 104 -1.46 -1.97 16.73
N LYS A 105 -2.59 -2.68 16.68
CA LYS A 105 -2.83 -3.91 17.43
C LYS A 105 -3.30 -5.03 16.53
N LYS A 106 -3.01 -6.26 16.96
CA LYS A 106 -3.64 -7.45 16.36
C LYS A 106 -5.15 -7.33 16.52
N GLY A 107 -5.89 -7.57 15.45
CA GLY A 107 -7.33 -7.42 15.39
C GLY A 107 -7.82 -6.06 14.89
N ASP A 108 -6.94 -5.06 14.76
CA ASP A 108 -7.32 -3.78 14.15
C ASP A 108 -7.72 -3.99 12.69
N PHE A 109 -8.87 -3.40 12.31
CA PHE A 109 -9.26 -3.29 10.92
C PHE A 109 -8.62 -2.05 10.31
N VAL A 110 -7.84 -2.26 9.25
CA VAL A 110 -7.03 -1.21 8.64
C VAL A 110 -7.20 -1.18 7.13
N THR A 111 -7.00 0.00 6.56
CA THR A 111 -6.68 0.15 5.14
C THR A 111 -5.22 0.57 5.01
N VAL A 112 -4.44 -0.20 4.26
CA VAL A 112 -3.03 0.04 3.99
C VAL A 112 -2.89 0.42 2.52
N GLN A 113 -2.40 1.62 2.27
CA GLN A 113 -1.90 1.98 0.95
C GLN A 113 -0.47 1.49 0.84
N VAL A 114 -0.20 0.66 -0.16
CA VAL A 114 1.13 0.08 -0.39
C VAL A 114 1.67 0.52 -1.73
N ARG A 115 2.99 0.66 -1.78
CA ARG A 115 3.76 0.65 -3.02
C ARG A 115 4.22 -0.78 -3.28
N GLN A 116 3.97 -1.27 -4.48
CA GLN A 116 4.48 -2.57 -4.92
C GLN A 116 5.79 -2.43 -5.69
N GLU A 117 6.83 -3.07 -5.19
CA GLU A 117 8.17 -3.12 -5.79
C GLU A 117 8.53 -4.59 -6.03
N GLY A 118 8.19 -5.10 -7.22
CA GLY A 118 8.26 -6.53 -7.52
C GLY A 118 7.29 -7.34 -6.64
N GLN A 119 7.82 -8.20 -5.78
CA GLN A 119 7.05 -8.99 -4.81
C GLN A 119 6.93 -8.33 -3.44
N ARG A 120 7.65 -7.22 -3.21
CA ARG A 120 7.65 -6.52 -1.93
C ARG A 120 6.52 -5.51 -1.88
N LEU A 121 5.75 -5.54 -0.79
CA LEU A 121 4.77 -4.53 -0.44
C LEU A 121 5.35 -3.62 0.64
N THR A 122 5.45 -2.33 0.37
CA THR A 122 5.92 -1.32 1.33
C THR A 122 4.79 -0.35 1.64
N ALA A 123 4.44 -0.20 2.92
CA ALA A 123 3.36 0.68 3.35
C ALA A 123 3.74 2.15 3.15
N LEU A 124 2.89 2.87 2.41
CA LEU A 124 2.92 4.33 2.32
C LEU A 124 2.09 4.95 3.45
N SER A 125 0.89 4.40 3.68
CA SER A 125 0.05 4.82 4.81
C SER A 125 -0.76 3.66 5.38
N VAL A 126 -1.03 3.72 6.69
CA VAL A 126 -1.95 2.83 7.39
C VAL A 126 -3.02 3.66 8.07
N ALA A 127 -4.28 3.41 7.73
CA ALA A 127 -5.44 4.01 8.37
C ALA A 127 -6.19 2.95 9.19
N VAL A 128 -6.27 3.15 10.51
CA VAL A 128 -7.01 2.28 11.43
C VAL A 128 -8.41 2.83 11.63
N VAL A 129 -9.44 1.99 11.48
CA VAL A 129 -10.80 2.38 11.83
C VAL A 129 -11.04 2.05 13.30
N ALA A 130 -11.20 3.08 14.13
CA ALA A 130 -11.66 2.90 15.50
C ALA A 130 -13.18 2.64 15.49
N PRO A 131 -13.69 1.66 16.25
CA PRO A 131 -15.12 1.56 16.46
C PRO A 131 -15.64 2.88 17.06
N GLY A 132 -16.77 3.37 16.55
CA GLY A 132 -17.46 4.50 17.17
C GLY A 132 -17.86 4.17 18.60
N ALA A 133 -17.95 5.18 19.46
CA ALA A 133 -18.64 4.99 20.74
C ALA A 133 -20.08 4.48 20.44
N PRO A 134 -20.60 3.50 21.20
CA PRO A 134 -21.97 3.01 21.05
C PRO A 134 -23.00 4.13 21.26
#